data_AF-A0A1I0EJ62-F1
#
_entry.id   AF-A0A1I0EJ62-F1
#
_cell.length_a   1.000
_cell.length_b   1.000
_cell.length_c   1.000
_cell.angle_alpha   90.00
_cell.angle_beta   90.00
_cell.angle_gamma   90.00
#
_symmetry.space_group_name_H-M   'P 1'
#
loop_
_entity.id
_entity.type
_entity.pdbx_description
1 polymer ?
#
loop_
_entity_poly.entity_id
_entity_poly.type
_entity_poly.pdbx_seq_one_letter_code
_entity_poly.pdbx_strand_id
1 'polypeptide(L)'
;MMFRLTDIATDEVVAESVSEPILIGNVWHAGGIRVTDTSGAYHVVKEEGPRSIDVPGFFLLFKSDERLKARELRATDPIIDDFWTILEDPRTVVVNMSIQQVQDAIGYILTKVEENGVVLDVQARLAEILSGTAPS
;
A
#
# COMPACT_ATOMS: atom_id res chain seq x y z
N MET A 1 8.02 -5.84 -3.79
CA MET A 1 7.49 -6.57 -4.96
C MET A 1 6.74 -7.74 -4.40
N MET A 2 5.46 -7.84 -4.70
CA MET A 2 4.60 -8.91 -4.22
C MET A 2 4.10 -9.66 -5.46
N PHE A 3 4.06 -10.98 -5.40
CA PHE A 3 3.56 -11.81 -6.47
C PHE A 3 2.26 -12.44 -6.01
N ARG A 4 1.25 -12.35 -6.87
CA ARG A 4 -0.03 -13.04 -6.70
C ARG A 4 -0.10 -14.19 -7.67
N LEU A 5 -0.36 -15.37 -7.15
CA LEU A 5 -0.81 -16.49 -7.96
C LEU A 5 -2.34 -16.43 -8.03
N THR A 6 -2.88 -16.24 -9.22
CA THR A 6 -4.32 -16.09 -9.45
C THR A 6 -4.81 -17.22 -10.34
N ASP A 7 -5.92 -17.86 -9.97
CA ASP A 7 -6.64 -18.81 -10.82
C ASP A 7 -7.28 -18.05 -12.00
N ILE A 8 -7.01 -18.47 -13.23
CA ILE A 8 -7.49 -17.75 -14.42
C ILE A 8 -9.00 -17.94 -14.64
N ALA A 9 -9.58 -19.07 -14.21
CA ALA A 9 -10.99 -19.37 -14.42
C ALA A 9 -11.88 -18.59 -13.44
N THR A 10 -11.42 -18.37 -12.21
CA THR A 10 -12.20 -17.68 -11.16
C THR A 10 -11.71 -16.27 -10.86
N ASP A 11 -10.51 -15.88 -11.34
CA ASP A 11 -9.77 -14.67 -10.96
C ASP A 11 -9.50 -14.57 -9.44
N GLU A 12 -9.59 -15.69 -8.71
CA GLU A 12 -9.31 -15.74 -7.27
C GLU A 12 -7.81 -15.80 -6.99
N VAL A 13 -7.35 -15.03 -6.00
CA VAL A 13 -5.97 -15.10 -5.51
C VAL A 13 -5.81 -16.34 -4.63
N VAL A 14 -5.01 -17.31 -5.11
CA VAL A 14 -4.78 -18.59 -4.42
C VAL A 14 -3.51 -18.59 -3.57
N ALA A 15 -2.54 -17.72 -3.89
CA ALA A 15 -1.35 -17.51 -3.07
C ALA A 15 -0.77 -16.12 -3.27
N GLU A 16 -0.13 -15.61 -2.22
CA GLU A 16 0.59 -14.35 -2.20
C GLU A 16 2.00 -14.58 -1.67
N SER A 17 3.01 -14.02 -2.34
CA SER A 17 4.42 -14.25 -1.97
C SER A 17 5.31 -13.06 -2.31
N VAL A 18 6.35 -12.87 -1.49
CA VAL A 18 7.44 -11.91 -1.77
C VAL A 18 8.47 -12.47 -2.75
N SER A 19 8.40 -13.76 -3.05
CA SER A 19 9.24 -14.45 -4.03
C SER A 19 8.41 -14.86 -5.23
N GLU A 20 8.99 -14.79 -6.43
CA GLU A 20 8.31 -15.19 -7.67
C GLU A 20 7.85 -16.65 -7.58
N PRO A 21 6.55 -16.94 -7.77
CA PRO A 21 6.05 -18.29 -7.80
C PRO A 21 6.66 -19.07 -8.96
N ILE A 22 7.25 -20.23 -8.67
CA ILE A 22 7.81 -21.12 -9.68
C ILE A 22 6.97 -22.40 -9.76
N LEU A 23 6.75 -22.89 -10.98
CA LEU A 23 6.06 -24.15 -11.21
C LEU A 23 7.10 -25.28 -11.29
N ILE A 24 7.03 -26.23 -10.36
CA ILE A 24 7.89 -27.43 -10.35
C ILE A 24 6.98 -28.66 -10.43
N GLY A 25 6.94 -29.31 -11.59
CA GLY A 25 5.93 -30.33 -11.88
C GLY A 25 4.54 -29.70 -11.91
N ASN A 26 3.59 -30.26 -11.14
CA ASN A 26 2.21 -29.76 -11.02
C ASN A 26 1.97 -28.97 -9.71
N VAL A 27 3.04 -28.43 -9.11
CA VAL A 27 2.96 -27.69 -7.85
C VAL A 27 3.61 -26.33 -8.02
N TRP A 28 2.84 -25.28 -7.75
CA TRP A 28 3.33 -23.92 -7.65
C TRP A 28 3.98 -23.71 -6.29
N HIS A 29 5.19 -23.19 -6.28
CA HIS A 29 5.96 -22.83 -5.10
C HIS A 29 6.00 -21.30 -5.00
N ALA A 30 5.14 -20.73 -4.16
CA ALA A 30 5.03 -19.29 -3.91
C ALA A 30 5.68 -18.96 -2.54
N GLY A 31 7.01 -19.02 -2.48
CA GLY A 31 7.75 -18.90 -1.21
C GLY A 31 7.47 -20.08 -0.27
N GLY A 32 6.85 -19.82 0.89
CA GLY A 32 6.47 -20.86 1.85
C GLY A 32 5.17 -21.62 1.51
N ILE A 33 4.42 -21.15 0.52
CA ILE A 33 3.13 -21.70 0.12
C ILE A 33 3.32 -22.66 -1.07
N ARG A 34 2.65 -23.81 -1.01
CA ARG A 34 2.58 -24.78 -2.12
C ARG A 34 1.14 -24.94 -2.58
N VAL A 35 0.89 -24.72 -3.86
CA VAL A 35 -0.44 -24.90 -4.48
C VAL A 35 -0.34 -26.02 -5.51
N THR A 36 -1.05 -27.12 -5.27
CA THR A 36 -1.09 -28.26 -6.21
C THR A 36 -2.22 -28.05 -7.20
N ASP A 37 -1.92 -28.11 -8.50
CA ASP A 37 -2.96 -28.13 -9.52
C ASP A 37 -3.58 -29.53 -9.60
N THR A 38 -4.73 -29.69 -8.93
CA THR A 38 -5.50 -30.95 -8.93
C THR A 38 -6.60 -30.98 -9.99
N SER A 39 -6.86 -29.88 -10.72
CA SER A 39 -8.02 -29.74 -11.61
C SER A 39 -7.70 -29.28 -13.04
N GLY A 40 -6.43 -29.05 -13.38
CA GLY A 40 -6.05 -28.41 -14.66
C GLY A 40 -6.30 -26.91 -14.64
N ALA A 41 -6.24 -26.30 -13.46
CA ALA A 41 -6.39 -24.87 -13.24
C ALA A 41 -5.16 -24.13 -13.78
N TYR A 42 -5.38 -23.32 -14.81
CA TYR A 42 -4.35 -22.41 -15.29
C TYR A 42 -4.21 -21.27 -14.28
N HIS A 43 -2.99 -21.06 -13.80
CA HIS A 43 -2.67 -19.97 -12.91
C HIS A 43 -1.79 -18.94 -13.61
N VAL A 44 -1.97 -17.67 -13.27
CA VAL A 44 -1.09 -16.59 -13.71
C VAL A 44 -0.38 -15.99 -12.50
N VAL A 45 0.92 -15.75 -12.66
CA VAL A 45 1.70 -14.94 -11.72
C VAL A 45 1.51 -13.49 -12.12
N LYS A 46 0.80 -12.72 -11.30
CA LYS A 46 0.71 -11.27 -11.43
C LYS A 46 1.80 -10.68 -10.55
N GLU A 47 2.74 -9.98 -11.17
CA GLU A 47 3.68 -9.12 -10.45
C GLU A 47 2.93 -7.86 -10.01
N GLU A 48 2.67 -7.74 -8.71
CA GLU A 48 2.28 -6.48 -8.12
C GLU A 48 3.59 -5.74 -7.86
N GLY A 49 3.95 -4.89 -8.83
CA GLY A 49 4.99 -3.90 -8.66
C GLY A 49 4.73 -3.09 -7.38
N PRO A 50 5.77 -2.55 -6.72
CA PRO A 50 5.56 -1.67 -5.58
C PRO A 50 4.57 -0.58 -5.98
N ARG A 51 3.40 -0.55 -5.33
CA ARG A 51 2.32 0.35 -5.71
C ARG A 51 2.86 1.77 -5.63
N SER A 52 3.20 2.32 -6.78
CA SER A 52 3.83 3.61 -6.90
C SER A 52 2.78 4.53 -7.45
N ILE A 53 2.56 5.63 -6.75
CA ILE A 53 1.56 6.63 -7.10
C ILE A 53 2.28 7.96 -7.27
N ASP A 54 1.83 8.80 -8.19
CA ASP A 54 2.34 10.16 -8.28
C ASP A 54 2.03 10.94 -7.00
N VAL A 55 2.84 11.95 -6.67
CA VAL A 55 2.66 12.73 -5.43
C VAL A 55 1.26 13.35 -5.30
N PRO A 56 0.66 13.95 -6.35
CA PRO A 56 -0.75 14.39 -6.30
C PRO A 56 -1.71 13.25 -5.98
N GLY A 57 -1.58 12.10 -6.66
CA GLY A 57 -2.36 10.89 -6.40
C GLY A 57 -2.21 10.40 -4.96
N PHE A 58 -1.00 10.43 -4.39
CA PHE A 58 -0.74 10.08 -2.99
C PHE A 58 -1.57 10.95 -2.04
N PHE A 59 -1.56 12.28 -2.22
CA PHE A 59 -2.36 13.17 -1.39
C PHE A 59 -3.87 12.93 -1.53
N LEU A 60 -4.34 12.48 -2.69
CA LEU A 60 -5.75 12.15 -2.91
C LEU A 60 -6.20 10.85 -2.23
N LEU A 61 -5.28 10.03 -1.72
CA LEU A 61 -5.64 8.90 -0.85
C LEU A 61 -6.18 9.37 0.50
N PHE A 62 -5.78 10.55 0.97
CA PHE A 62 -6.25 11.16 2.22
C PHE A 62 -7.59 11.90 2.01
N LYS A 63 -8.38 12.02 3.07
CA LYS A 63 -9.56 12.90 3.12
C LYS A 63 -9.14 14.36 3.23
N SER A 64 -10.05 15.28 2.89
CA SER A 64 -9.74 16.71 2.86
C SER A 64 -9.41 17.27 4.26
N ASP A 65 -10.15 16.85 5.27
CA ASP A 65 -9.91 17.18 6.68
C ASP A 65 -8.58 16.61 7.19
N GLU A 66 -8.25 15.37 6.84
CA GLU A 66 -6.95 14.74 7.15
C GLU A 66 -5.79 15.59 6.59
N ARG A 67 -5.87 15.98 5.31
CA ARG A 67 -4.84 16.82 4.67
C ARG A 67 -4.72 18.21 5.29
N LEU A 68 -5.85 18.84 5.60
CA LEU A 68 -5.85 20.17 6.21
C LEU A 68 -5.22 20.12 7.60
N LYS A 69 -5.61 19.13 8.42
CA LYS A 69 -5.05 18.94 9.75
C LYS A 69 -3.55 18.60 9.70
N ALA A 70 -3.14 17.69 8.83
CA ALA A 70 -1.72 17.36 8.66
C ALA A 70 -0.89 18.59 8.24
N ARG A 71 -1.44 19.46 7.37
CA ARG A 71 -0.79 20.71 6.98
C ARG A 71 -0.66 21.71 8.14
N GLU A 72 -1.67 21.82 8.99
CA GLU A 72 -1.60 22.64 10.22
C GLU A 72 -0.49 22.13 11.15
N LEU A 73 -0.41 20.80 11.33
CA LEU A 73 0.53 20.15 12.24
C LEU A 73 2.00 20.32 11.84
N ARG A 74 2.29 20.57 10.55
CA ARG A 74 3.66 20.87 10.08
C ARG A 74 4.35 22.00 10.85
N ALA A 75 3.58 22.98 11.33
CA ALA A 75 4.15 24.10 12.08
C ALA A 75 4.74 23.68 13.45
N THR A 76 4.33 22.52 13.97
CA THR A 76 4.64 22.09 15.34
C THR A 76 5.20 20.68 15.43
N ASP A 77 5.06 19.87 14.38
CA ASP A 77 5.51 18.48 14.32
C ASP A 77 6.62 18.32 13.27
N PRO A 78 7.89 18.19 13.69
CA PRO A 78 9.01 18.11 12.77
C PRO A 78 9.05 16.81 11.96
N ILE A 79 8.40 15.74 12.42
CA ILE A 79 8.34 14.46 11.68
C ILE A 79 7.39 14.62 10.50
N ILE A 80 6.23 15.24 10.72
CA ILE A 80 5.29 15.54 9.64
C ILE A 80 5.90 16.53 8.64
N ASP A 81 6.60 17.57 9.12
CA ASP A 81 7.21 18.56 8.25
C ASP A 81 8.35 18.01 7.38
N ASP A 82 9.20 17.14 7.94
CA ASP A 82 10.26 16.46 7.19
C ASP A 82 9.67 15.61 6.05
N PHE A 83 8.68 14.78 6.35
CA PHE A 83 8.04 13.93 5.35
C PHE A 83 7.34 14.76 4.26
N TRP A 84 6.63 15.84 4.63
CA TRP A 84 6.02 16.75 3.64
C TRP A 84 7.06 17.44 2.76
N THR A 85 8.17 17.88 3.34
CA THR A 85 9.26 18.52 2.61
C THR A 85 9.85 17.60 1.55
N ILE A 86 9.97 16.30 1.85
CA ILE A 86 10.39 15.29 0.86
C ILE A 86 9.38 15.18 -0.29
N LEU A 87 8.09 15.16 0.02
CA LEU A 87 7.03 15.09 -0.99
C LEU A 87 6.92 16.36 -1.86
N GLU A 88 7.28 17.52 -1.30
CA GLU A 88 7.26 18.81 -1.99
C GLU A 88 8.53 19.07 -2.81
N ASP A 89 9.59 18.27 -2.66
CA ASP A 89 10.76 18.35 -3.53
C ASP A 89 10.35 18.06 -4.98
N PRO A 90 10.63 18.95 -5.94
CA PRO A 90 10.23 18.77 -7.34
C PRO A 90 10.86 17.53 -8.01
N ARG A 91 11.88 16.92 -7.40
CA ARG A 91 12.49 15.67 -7.84
C ARG A 91 11.71 14.44 -7.36
N THR A 92 10.88 14.59 -6.34
CA THR A 92 9.98 13.55 -5.84
C THR A 92 8.74 13.51 -6.71
N VAL A 93 8.76 12.65 -7.73
CA VAL A 93 7.65 12.50 -8.68
C VAL A 93 6.70 11.37 -8.34
N VAL A 94 7.19 10.37 -7.60
CA VAL A 94 6.45 9.16 -7.22
C VAL A 94 6.68 8.81 -5.77
N VAL A 95 5.64 8.32 -5.12
CA VAL A 95 5.67 7.73 -3.78
C VAL A 95 5.53 6.23 -3.92
N ASN A 96 6.54 5.51 -3.44
CA ASN A 96 6.52 4.06 -3.40
C ASN A 96 5.85 3.58 -2.09
N MET A 97 4.62 3.10 -2.18
CA MET A 97 3.80 2.67 -1.04
C MET A 97 4.28 1.35 -0.41
N SER A 98 5.24 0.64 -1.03
CA SER A 98 5.82 -0.58 -0.44
C SER A 98 6.97 -0.31 0.52
N ILE A 99 7.45 0.93 0.62
CA ILE A 99 8.53 1.29 1.55
C ILE A 99 7.94 1.39 2.96
N GLN A 100 8.50 0.64 3.91
CA GLN A 100 8.03 0.63 5.31
C GLN A 100 8.01 2.04 5.91
N GLN A 101 9.02 2.87 5.65
CA GLN A 101 9.07 4.25 6.14
C GLN A 101 7.92 5.12 5.61
N VAL A 102 7.44 4.87 4.39
CA VAL A 102 6.26 5.56 3.85
C VAL A 102 5.01 5.11 4.60
N GLN A 103 4.88 3.81 4.90
CA GLN A 103 3.76 3.26 5.67
C GLN A 103 3.74 3.78 7.11
N ASP A 104 4.91 3.82 7.75
CA ASP A 104 5.10 4.37 9.10
C ASP A 104 4.76 5.86 9.14
N ALA A 105 5.17 6.63 8.13
CA ALA A 105 4.82 8.04 8.00
C ALA A 105 3.31 8.23 7.86
N ILE A 106 2.63 7.46 7.01
CA ILE A 106 1.16 7.51 6.87
C ILE A 106 0.50 7.21 8.21
N GLY A 107 0.91 6.14 8.90
CA GLY A 107 0.39 5.77 10.21
C GLY A 107 0.59 6.89 11.23
N TYR A 108 1.78 7.47 11.29
CA TYR A 108 2.10 8.58 12.17
C TYR A 108 1.21 9.81 11.92
N ILE A 109 1.04 10.19 10.65
CA ILE A 109 0.19 11.32 10.25
C ILE A 109 -1.25 11.07 10.71
N LEU A 110 -1.81 9.88 10.45
CA LEU A 110 -3.17 9.54 10.85
C LEU A 110 -3.35 9.57 12.37
N THR A 111 -2.40 9.04 13.14
CA THR A 111 -2.41 9.13 14.60
C THR A 111 -2.41 10.59 15.06
N LYS A 112 -1.54 11.44 14.51
CA LYS A 112 -1.47 12.84 14.90
C LYS A 112 -2.70 13.63 14.51
N VAL A 113 -3.28 13.34 13.35
CA VAL A 113 -4.52 13.94 12.87
C VAL A 113 -5.70 13.58 13.79
N GLU A 114 -5.77 12.33 14.24
CA GLU A 114 -6.76 11.85 15.21
C GLU A 114 -6.60 12.53 16.58
N GLU A 115 -5.38 12.52 17.12
CA GLU A 115 -5.03 13.18 18.39
C GLU A 115 -5.35 14.69 18.39
N ASN A 116 -5.43 15.32 17.21
CA ASN A 116 -5.70 16.74 17.03
C ASN A 116 -7.09 17.04 16.44
N GLY A 117 -8.04 16.12 16.62
CA GLY A 117 -9.48 16.40 16.54
C GLY A 117 -10.18 15.95 15.25
N VAL A 118 -9.53 15.17 14.38
CA VAL A 118 -10.21 14.53 13.24
C VAL A 118 -10.59 13.10 13.64
N VAL A 119 -11.88 12.82 13.74
CA VAL A 119 -12.35 11.50 14.18
C VAL A 119 -12.18 10.47 13.06
N LEU A 120 -11.25 9.53 13.23
CA LEU A 120 -11.02 8.42 12.30
C LEU A 120 -10.46 7.19 13.03
N ASP A 121 -10.75 5.99 12.51
CA ASP A 121 -10.09 4.75 12.95
C ASP A 121 -8.74 4.64 12.22
N VAL A 122 -7.64 4.88 12.94
CA VAL A 122 -6.29 4.93 12.37
C VAL A 122 -5.92 3.63 11.67
N GLN A 123 -6.27 2.48 12.25
CA GLN A 123 -5.89 1.19 11.68
C GLN A 123 -6.70 0.86 10.43
N ALA A 124 -8.01 1.09 10.47
CA ALA A 124 -8.87 0.90 9.30
C ALA A 124 -8.49 1.88 8.18
N ARG A 125 -8.20 3.13 8.51
CA ARG A 125 -7.86 4.18 7.54
C ARG A 125 -6.49 3.95 6.89
N LEU A 126 -5.51 3.48 7.67
CA LEU A 126 -4.22 3.06 7.13
C LEU A 126 -4.39 1.91 6.12
N ALA A 127 -5.18 0.89 6.47
CA ALA A 127 -5.47 -0.20 5.56
C ALA A 127 -6.14 0.28 4.25
N GLU A 128 -7.10 1.21 4.33
CA GLU A 128 -7.78 1.80 3.17
C GLU A 128 -6.82 2.58 2.24
N ILE A 129 -5.90 3.35 2.81
CA ILE A 129 -4.88 4.09 2.06
C ILE A 129 -3.91 3.11 1.37
N LEU A 130 -3.45 2.08 2.08
CA LEU A 130 -2.54 1.07 1.51
C LEU A 130 -3.23 0.20 0.45
N SER A 131 -4.55 -0.03 0.58
CA SER A 131 -5.37 -0.68 -0.45
C SER A 131 -5.73 0.23 -1.62
N GLY A 132 -5.33 1.51 -1.60
CA GLY A 132 -5.42 2.44 -2.73
C GLY A 132 -6.85 2.64 -3.24
N THR A 133 -7.82 2.43 -2.36
CA THR A 133 -9.23 2.71 -2.60
C THR A 133 -9.48 4.19 -2.36
N ALA A 134 -10.31 4.80 -3.20
CA ALA A 134 -10.71 6.19 -2.98
C ALA A 134 -11.37 6.33 -1.59
N PRO A 135 -11.08 7.41 -0.84
CA PRO A 135 -11.68 7.62 0.46
C PRO A 135 -13.21 7.61 0.36
N SER A 136 -13.84 6.76 1.18
CA SER A 136 -15.30 6.69 1.35
C SER A 136 -15.91 7.87 2.10
#